data_AF-A0AAE0VQA0-F1
#
_entry.id   AF-A0AAE0VQA0-F1
#
_cell.length_a   1.000
_cell.length_b   1.000
_cell.length_c   1.000
_cell.angle_alpha   90.00
_cell.angle_beta   90.00
_cell.angle_gamma   90.00
#
_symmetry.space_group_name_H-M   'P 1'
#
loop_
_entity.id
_entity.type
_entity.pdbx_description
1 polymer ?
#
loop_
_entity_poly.entity_id
_entity_poly.type
_entity_poly.pdbx_seq_one_letter_code
_entity_poly.pdbx_strand_id
1 'polypeptide(L)'
;MALQQEVLALYRRIFRLARKWTSLSGRAEDTREEQKYIKTEAKTLFKKNKKITDENRIREHIREAEARIEIGFIFSSQWPLRKLAELTRIE
;
A
#
# COMPACT_ATOMS: atom_id res chain seq x y z
N MET A 1 19.27 12.59 -3.20
CA MET A 1 19.38 11.35 -4.02
C MET A 1 18.95 10.09 -3.28
N ALA A 2 19.27 9.92 -1.99
CA ALA A 2 18.84 8.74 -1.21
C ALA A 2 17.31 8.56 -1.10
N LEU A 3 16.57 9.63 -0.74
CA LEU A 3 15.10 9.58 -0.58
C LEU A 3 14.35 9.18 -1.86
N GLN A 4 14.80 9.64 -3.04
CA GLN A 4 14.17 9.24 -4.30
C GLN A 4 14.34 7.73 -4.57
N GLN A 5 15.51 7.18 -4.26
CA GLN A 5 15.76 5.74 -4.40
C GLN A 5 14.89 4.94 -3.43
N GLU A 6 14.74 5.42 -2.19
CA GLU A 6 13.90 4.82 -1.17
C GLU A 6 12.42 4.79 -1.58
N VAL A 7 11.88 5.92 -2.05
CA VAL A 7 10.51 6.02 -2.58
C VAL A 7 10.29 5.04 -3.74
N LEU A 8 11.24 4.97 -4.69
CA LEU A 8 11.15 4.04 -5.83
C LEU A 8 11.30 2.58 -5.41
N ALA A 9 12.10 2.28 -4.39
CA ALA A 9 12.24 0.94 -3.84
C ALA A 9 10.95 0.50 -3.14
N LEU A 10 10.35 1.38 -2.34
CA LEU A 10 9.06 1.18 -1.69
C LEU A 10 7.95 0.94 -2.71
N TYR A 11 7.85 1.78 -3.75
CA TYR A 11 6.89 1.59 -4.84
C TYR A 11 7.01 0.20 -5.47
N ARG A 12 8.23 -0.21 -5.84
CA ARG A 12 8.49 -1.55 -6.41
C ARG A 12 8.17 -2.69 -5.43
N ARG A 13 8.42 -2.50 -4.13
CA ARG A 13 8.07 -3.46 -3.08
C ARG A 13 6.55 -3.64 -2.98
N ILE A 14 5.77 -2.57 -2.97
CA ILE A 14 4.30 -2.63 -2.93
C ILE A 14 3.76 -3.44 -4.11
N PHE A 15 4.27 -3.23 -5.32
CA PHE A 15 3.84 -4.00 -6.50
C PHE A 15 4.26 -5.47 -6.46
N ARG A 16 5.37 -5.81 -5.81
CA ARG A 16 5.76 -7.21 -5.56
C ARG A 16 4.81 -7.86 -4.56
N LEU A 17 4.50 -7.17 -3.47
CA LEU A 17 3.54 -7.64 -2.47
C LEU A 17 2.15 -7.83 -3.09
N ALA A 18 1.65 -6.85 -3.83
CA ALA A 18 0.38 -6.91 -4.53
C ALA A 18 0.28 -8.00 -5.62
N ARG A 19 1.40 -8.63 -6.02
CA ARG A 19 1.38 -9.80 -6.92
C ARG A 19 1.35 -11.13 -6.16
N LYS A 20 1.95 -11.15 -4.96
CA LYS A 20 1.97 -12.30 -4.07
C LYS A 20 0.76 -12.34 -3.13
N TRP A 21 -0.01 -11.28 -3.10
CA TRP A 21 -1.20 -11.15 -2.27
C TRP A 21 -2.24 -12.19 -2.65
N THR A 22 -2.77 -12.88 -1.65
CA THR A 22 -3.87 -13.84 -1.77
C THR A 22 -4.95 -13.41 -0.81
N SER A 23 -6.21 -13.36 -1.27
CA SER A 23 -7.31 -13.02 -0.39
C SER A 23 -7.53 -14.11 0.66
N LEU A 24 -7.89 -13.68 1.86
CA LEU A 24 -8.26 -14.57 2.96
C LEU A 24 -9.47 -15.44 2.67
N SER A 25 -10.34 -15.03 1.73
CA SER A 25 -11.48 -15.85 1.32
C SER A 25 -11.07 -17.09 0.54
N GLY A 26 -9.82 -17.17 0.08
CA GLY A 26 -9.34 -18.22 -0.83
C GLY A 26 -9.92 -18.15 -2.24
N ARG A 27 -10.82 -17.21 -2.52
CA ARG A 27 -11.43 -17.05 -3.85
C ARG A 27 -10.47 -16.33 -4.79
N ALA A 28 -10.40 -16.81 -6.02
CA ALA A 28 -9.54 -16.24 -7.05
C ALA A 28 -10.01 -14.83 -7.46
N GLU A 29 -11.32 -14.61 -7.45
CA GLU A 29 -11.98 -13.35 -7.81
C GLU A 29 -11.63 -12.27 -6.79
N ASP A 30 -11.82 -12.55 -5.50
CA ASP A 30 -11.49 -11.65 -4.41
C ASP A 30 -9.99 -11.34 -4.38
N THR A 31 -9.14 -12.35 -4.63
CA THR A 31 -7.69 -12.15 -4.77
C THR A 31 -7.38 -11.19 -5.91
N ARG A 32 -7.99 -11.37 -7.09
CA ARG A 32 -7.78 -10.47 -8.23
C ARG A 32 -8.25 -9.05 -7.93
N GLU A 33 -9.39 -8.90 -7.26
CA GLU A 33 -9.95 -7.61 -6.87
C GLU A 33 -9.03 -6.88 -5.88
N GLU A 34 -8.60 -7.54 -4.81
CA GLU A 34 -7.69 -6.99 -3.80
C GLU A 34 -6.33 -6.63 -4.41
N GLN A 35 -5.76 -7.50 -5.25
CA GLN A 35 -4.51 -7.21 -5.98
C GLN A 35 -4.67 -5.97 -6.88
N LYS A 36 -5.81 -5.83 -7.56
CA LYS A 36 -6.11 -4.66 -8.42
C LYS A 36 -6.27 -3.40 -7.57
N TYR A 37 -6.94 -3.50 -6.43
CA TYR A 37 -7.12 -2.41 -5.48
C TYR A 37 -5.76 -1.90 -4.98
N ILE A 38 -4.92 -2.77 -4.43
CA ILE A 38 -3.59 -2.39 -3.90
C ILE A 38 -2.76 -1.68 -4.97
N LYS A 39 -2.73 -2.21 -6.20
CA LYS A 39 -1.99 -1.59 -7.32
C LYS A 39 -2.55 -0.23 -7.70
N THR A 40 -3.87 -0.07 -7.71
CA THR A 40 -4.54 1.18 -8.10
C THR A 40 -4.32 2.24 -7.04
N GLU A 41 -4.52 1.90 -5.78
CA GLU A 41 -4.33 2.79 -4.64
C GLU A 41 -2.88 3.28 -4.56
N ALA A 42 -1.91 2.38 -4.69
CA ALA A 42 -0.50 2.74 -4.74
C ALA A 42 -0.20 3.73 -5.89
N LYS A 43 -0.72 3.51 -7.11
CA LYS A 43 -0.54 4.47 -8.21
C LYS A 43 -1.13 5.83 -7.88
N THR A 44 -2.34 5.86 -7.34
CA THR A 44 -3.06 7.09 -7.01
C THR A 44 -2.29 7.91 -5.97
N LEU A 45 -1.87 7.28 -4.87
CA LEU A 45 -1.15 7.96 -3.78
C LEU A 45 0.22 8.48 -4.23
N PHE A 46 1.01 7.66 -4.93
CA PHE A 46 2.31 8.11 -5.44
C PHE A 46 2.18 9.24 -6.47
N LYS A 47 1.14 9.21 -7.30
CA LYS A 47 0.84 10.30 -8.24
C LYS A 47 0.42 11.58 -7.51
N LYS A 48 -0.43 11.47 -6.49
CA LYS A 48 -0.88 12.60 -5.64
C LYS A 48 0.31 13.29 -4.97
N ASN A 49 1.27 12.50 -4.50
CA ASN A 49 2.43 12.98 -3.74
C ASN A 49 3.62 13.41 -4.62
N LYS A 50 3.52 13.29 -5.96
CA LYS A 50 4.64 13.53 -6.90
C LYS A 50 5.27 14.94 -6.79
N LYS A 51 4.50 15.94 -6.37
CA LYS A 51 4.96 17.34 -6.25
C LYS A 51 5.52 17.70 -4.88
N ILE A 52 5.52 16.77 -3.92
CA ILE A 52 6.08 17.02 -2.59
C ILE A 52 7.61 17.04 -2.70
N THR A 53 8.22 18.13 -2.27
CA THR A 53 9.68 18.33 -2.26
C THR A 53 10.25 18.43 -0.84
N ASP A 54 9.41 18.64 0.17
CA ASP A 54 9.80 18.66 1.57
C ASP A 54 10.21 17.26 2.03
N GLU A 55 11.47 17.11 2.42
CA GLU A 55 12.03 15.82 2.83
C GLU A 55 11.34 15.22 4.05
N ASN A 56 10.89 16.04 5.01
CA ASN A 56 10.22 15.54 6.22
C ASN A 56 8.87 14.95 5.87
N ARG A 57 8.11 15.61 4.99
CA ARG A 57 6.83 15.10 4.49
C ARG A 57 7.01 13.83 3.65
N ILE A 58 8.09 13.76 2.86
CA ILE A 58 8.43 12.52 2.12
C ILE A 58 8.69 11.37 3.09
N ARG A 59 9.50 11.59 4.15
CA ARG A 59 9.78 10.57 5.17
C ARG A 59 8.52 10.15 5.93
N GLU A 60 7.64 11.08 6.24
CA GLU A 60 6.36 10.79 6.88
C GLU A 60 5.49 9.87 6.01
N HIS A 61 5.35 10.17 4.71
CA HIS A 61 4.63 9.30 3.78
C HIS A 61 5.27 7.93 3.57
N ILE A 62 6.61 7.84 3.61
CA ILE A 62 7.31 6.55 3.59
C ILE A 62 6.91 5.72 4.83
N ARG A 63 7.01 6.30 6.03
CA ARG A 63 6.64 5.62 7.29
C ARG A 63 5.19 5.19 7.30
N GLU A 64 4.28 6.06 6.85
CA GLU A 64 2.86 5.76 6.74
C GLU A 64 2.60 4.57 5.80
N ALA A 65 3.26 4.55 4.64
CA ALA A 65 3.14 3.45 3.69
C ALA A 65 3.72 2.13 4.24
N GLU A 66 4.83 2.18 4.98
CA GLU A 66 5.38 1.00 5.65
C GLU A 66 4.46 0.45 6.73
N ALA A 67 3.88 1.33 7.56
CA ALA A 67 2.88 0.93 8.56
C ALA A 67 1.65 0.29 7.91
N ARG A 68 1.16 0.83 6.79
CA ARG A 68 0.06 0.23 6.02
C ARG A 68 0.41 -1.15 5.46
N ILE A 69 1.66 -1.36 5.02
CA ILE A 69 2.13 -2.68 4.58
C ILE A 69 2.16 -3.67 5.76
N GLU A 70 2.65 -3.24 6.91
CA GLU A 70 2.74 -4.07 8.11
C GLU A 70 1.35 -4.46 8.63
N ILE A 71 0.44 -3.49 8.73
CA ILE A 71 -1.00 -3.71 9.00
C ILE A 71 -1.55 -4.71 7.99
N GLY A 72 -1.35 -4.47 6.70
CA GLY A 72 -1.78 -5.39 5.64
C GLY A 72 -1.25 -6.81 5.85
N PHE A 73 -0.01 -6.99 6.29
CA PHE A 73 0.57 -8.31 6.58
C PHE A 73 -0.04 -8.97 7.83
N ILE A 74 -0.09 -8.27 8.96
CA ILE A 74 -0.67 -8.76 10.22
C ILE A 74 -2.14 -9.16 10.01
N PHE A 75 -2.92 -8.30 9.34
CA PHE A 75 -4.33 -8.56 9.09
C PHE A 75 -4.58 -9.50 7.91
N SER A 76 -3.69 -9.62 6.92
CA SER A 76 -3.80 -10.68 5.89
C SER A 76 -3.76 -12.09 6.47
N SER A 77 -3.26 -12.25 7.69
CA SER A 77 -3.26 -13.50 8.44
C SER A 77 -4.52 -13.68 9.30
N GLN A 78 -5.31 -12.62 9.54
CA GLN A 78 -6.38 -12.64 10.54
C GLN A 78 -7.73 -12.04 10.11
N TRP A 79 -7.86 -11.18 9.08
CA TRP A 79 -9.13 -10.52 8.71
C TRP A 79 -9.13 -9.88 7.28
N PRO A 80 -10.20 -9.97 6.47
CA PRO A 80 -10.21 -9.47 5.08
C PRO A 80 -10.09 -7.93 4.96
N LEU A 81 -9.21 -7.48 4.05
CA LEU A 81 -8.83 -6.07 3.78
C LEU A 81 -10.00 -5.12 3.52
N ARG A 82 -11.16 -5.64 3.08
CA ARG A 82 -12.34 -4.84 2.74
C ARG A 82 -12.84 -3.97 3.91
N LYS A 83 -12.59 -4.38 5.17
CA LYS A 83 -12.94 -3.61 6.38
C LYS A 83 -11.92 -2.53 6.76
N LEU A 84 -10.68 -2.59 6.29
CA LEU A 84 -9.66 -1.58 6.62
C LEU A 84 -9.81 -0.29 5.80
N ALA A 85 -10.39 -0.36 4.59
CA ALA A 85 -10.73 0.82 3.80
C ALA A 85 -11.80 1.71 4.47
N GLU A 86 -12.64 1.13 5.33
CA GLU A 86 -13.63 1.86 6.14
C GLU A 86 -13.00 2.51 7.39
N LEU A 87 -11.99 1.87 7.99
CA LEU A 87 -11.32 2.35 9.21
C LEU A 87 -10.18 3.34 8.97
N THR A 88 -9.61 3.36 7.76
CA THR A 88 -8.49 4.26 7.40
C THR A 88 -8.95 5.48 6.60
N ARG A 89 -10.26 5.67 6.43
CA ARG A 89 -10.85 6.90 5.94
C ARG A 89 -10.83 7.94 7.07
N ILE A 90 -9.64 8.46 7.35
CA ILE A 90 -9.50 9.71 8.10
C ILE A 90 -9.84 10.83 7.11
N GLU A 91 -10.88 11.61 7.43
CA GLU A 91 -11.25 12.86 6.75
C GLU A 91 -10.13 13.90 6.81
#